data_AF-A0A511XR93-F1
#
_entry.id   AF-A0A511XR93-F1
#
_cell.length_a   1.000
_cell.length_b   1.000
_cell.length_c   1.000
_cell.angle_alpha   90.00
_cell.angle_beta   90.00
_cell.angle_gamma   90.00
#
_symmetry.space_group_name_H-M   'P 1'
#
loop_
_entity.id
_entity.type
_entity.pdbx_description
1 polymer ?
#
loop_
_entity_poly.entity_id
_entity_poly.type
_entity_poly.pdbx_seq_one_letter_code
_entity_poly.pdbx_strand_id
1 'polypeptide(L)'
;MRLALSSGLSRECIAQDLGMGSSTLKKWIRDTQKHDTVGNDATDHTALLRENERLRRENLPLREERELLKKATQFFASQRS
;
A
#
# COMPACT_ATOMS: atom_id res chain seq x y z
N MET A 1 -1.63 7.25 -8.58
CA MET A 1 -1.81 8.60 -9.16
C MET A 1 -0.79 9.63 -8.64
N ARG A 2 0.50 9.28 -8.44
CA ARG A 2 1.51 10.26 -7.99
C ARG A 2 2.08 11.15 -9.11
N LEU A 3 1.89 10.78 -10.37
CA LEU A 3 2.45 11.50 -11.53
C LEU A 3 1.96 12.95 -11.63
N ALA A 4 0.68 13.22 -11.37
CA ALA A 4 0.13 14.58 -11.46
C ALA A 4 0.57 15.54 -10.35
N LEU A 5 1.02 15.01 -9.22
CA LEU A 5 1.45 15.81 -8.07
C LEU A 5 2.99 15.93 -7.97
N SER A 6 3.75 15.15 -8.75
CA SER A 6 5.20 15.02 -8.61
C SER A 6 6.01 15.32 -9.88
N SER A 7 5.38 15.47 -11.05
CA SER A 7 6.10 15.51 -12.34
C SER A 7 6.56 16.90 -12.80
N GLY A 8 6.13 17.99 -12.14
CA GLY A 8 6.43 19.35 -12.60
C GLY A 8 5.79 19.72 -13.95
N LEU A 9 4.99 18.83 -14.53
CA LEU A 9 4.25 19.06 -15.77
C LEU A 9 2.97 19.86 -15.49
N SER A 10 2.59 20.73 -16.43
CA SER A 10 1.31 21.44 -16.37
C SER A 10 0.16 20.42 -16.42
N ARG A 11 -0.90 20.69 -15.65
CA ARG A 11 -2.07 19.81 -15.54
C ARG A 11 -2.75 19.60 -16.90
N GLU A 12 -2.62 20.56 -17.80
CA GLU A 12 -3.11 20.51 -19.17
C GLU A 12 -2.36 19.46 -20.00
N CYS A 13 -1.02 19.40 -19.90
CA CYS A 13 -0.22 18.34 -20.54
C CYS A 13 -0.62 16.96 -20.03
N ILE A 14 -0.84 16.83 -18.71
CA ILE A 14 -1.23 15.55 -18.10
C ILE A 14 -2.63 15.12 -18.57
N ALA A 15 -3.55 16.06 -18.72
CA ALA A 15 -4.88 15.77 -19.25
C ALA A 15 -4.78 15.26 -20.69
N GLN A 16 -3.91 15.89 -21.50
CA GLN A 16 -3.66 15.50 -22.88
C GLN A 16 -2.98 14.12 -22.99
N ASP A 17 -1.94 13.86 -22.20
CA ASP A 17 -1.24 12.57 -22.16
C ASP A 17 -2.15 11.42 -21.75
N LEU A 18 -3.09 11.69 -20.83
CA LEU A 18 -4.08 10.72 -20.37
C LEU A 18 -5.33 10.66 -21.27
N GLY A 19 -5.37 11.44 -22.35
CA GLY A 19 -6.51 11.47 -23.29
C GLY A 19 -7.83 11.92 -22.66
N MET A 20 -7.79 12.71 -21.59
CA MET A 20 -8.96 13.14 -20.82
C MET A 20 -9.11 14.66 -20.78
N GLY A 21 -10.35 15.14 -20.67
CA GLY A 21 -10.61 16.57 -20.54
C GLY A 21 -10.04 17.15 -19.24
N SER A 22 -9.53 18.39 -19.30
CA SER A 22 -8.95 19.07 -18.13
C SER A 22 -9.95 19.25 -16.99
N SER A 23 -11.25 19.34 -17.27
CA SER A 23 -12.32 19.37 -16.27
C SER A 23 -12.45 18.04 -15.52
N THR A 24 -12.33 16.92 -16.22
CA THR A 24 -12.31 15.57 -15.65
C THR A 24 -11.08 15.40 -14.76
N LEU A 25 -9.90 15.81 -15.23
CA LEU A 25 -8.68 15.76 -14.43
C LEU A 25 -8.78 16.65 -13.18
N LYS A 26 -9.30 17.88 -13.28
CA LYS A 26 -9.53 18.77 -12.13
C LYS A 26 -10.50 18.16 -11.12
N LYS A 27 -11.57 17.51 -11.59
CA LYS A 27 -12.52 16.80 -10.72
C LYS A 27 -11.83 15.65 -10.00
N TRP A 28 -11.07 14.83 -10.71
CA TRP A 28 -10.32 13.72 -10.13
C TRP A 28 -9.31 14.20 -9.08
N ILE A 29 -8.52 15.24 -9.38
CA ILE A 29 -7.59 15.84 -8.41
C ILE A 29 -8.31 16.31 -7.15
N ARG A 30 -9.46 16.99 -7.32
CA ARG A 30 -10.28 17.46 -6.18
C ARG A 30 -10.85 16.31 -5.38
N ASP A 31 -11.34 15.27 -6.04
CA ASP A 31 -11.96 14.12 -5.39
C ASP A 31 -10.89 13.26 -4.68
N THR A 32 -9.69 13.13 -5.26
CA THR A 32 -8.53 12.52 -4.58
C THR A 32 -8.07 13.36 -3.40
N GLN A 33 -8.04 14.70 -3.52
CA GLN A 33 -7.64 15.57 -2.41
C GLN A 33 -8.68 15.56 -1.27
N LYS A 34 -9.97 15.43 -1.61
CA LYS A 34 -11.05 15.23 -0.62
C LYS A 34 -10.94 13.88 0.07
N HIS A 35 -10.66 12.82 -0.68
CA HIS A 35 -10.45 11.49 -0.11
C HIS A 35 -9.18 11.43 0.74
N ASP A 36 -8.13 12.11 0.33
CA ASP A 36 -6.92 12.30 1.13
C ASP A 36 -7.25 13.08 2.40
N THR A 37 -8.06 14.14 2.37
CA THR A 37 -8.47 14.85 3.60
C THR A 37 -9.40 14.04 4.52
N VAL A 38 -10.19 13.10 3.99
CA VAL A 38 -11.05 12.21 4.79
C VAL A 38 -10.27 11.01 5.34
N GLY A 39 -9.18 10.60 4.68
CA GLY A 39 -8.25 9.57 5.16
C GLY A 39 -7.03 10.09 5.94
N ASN A 40 -6.96 11.40 6.17
CA ASN A 40 -5.81 12.09 6.77
C ASN A 40 -6.24 12.92 7.99
N ASP A 41 -6.99 12.30 8.90
CA ASP A 41 -6.66 12.52 10.31
C ASP A 41 -5.20 12.10 10.44
N ALA A 42 -4.28 13.06 10.40
CA ALA A 42 -2.84 12.81 10.37
C ALA A 42 -2.36 11.95 11.57
N THR A 43 -3.16 11.95 12.65
CA THR A 43 -3.07 11.06 13.80
C THR A 43 -3.28 9.59 13.42
N ASP A 44 -4.29 9.28 12.62
CA ASP A 44 -4.63 7.93 12.18
C ASP A 44 -3.61 7.37 11.19
N HIS A 45 -3.14 8.18 10.23
CA HIS A 45 -2.13 7.68 9.28
C HIS A 45 -0.81 7.33 9.96
N THR A 46 -0.35 8.17 10.89
CA THR A 46 0.88 7.90 11.66
C THR A 46 0.71 6.70 12.59
N ALA A 47 -0.45 6.56 13.24
CA ALA A 47 -0.77 5.40 14.07
C ALA A 47 -0.81 4.11 13.24
N LEU A 48 -1.42 4.12 12.05
CA LEU A 48 -1.47 2.99 11.12
C LEU A 48 -0.07 2.57 10.65
N LEU A 49 0.82 3.54 10.36
CA LEU A 49 2.21 3.21 9.99
C LEU A 49 2.98 2.53 11.12
N ARG A 50 2.85 3.04 12.35
CA ARG A 50 3.46 2.42 13.55
C ARG A 50 2.91 1.02 13.79
N GLU A 51 1.60 0.87 13.67
CA GLU A 51 0.94 -0.42 13.84
C GLU A 51 1.36 -1.42 12.76
N ASN A 52 1.51 -0.98 11.51
CA ASN A 52 2.00 -1.83 10.42
C ASN A 52 3.44 -2.30 10.70
N GLU A 53 4.29 -1.41 11.22
CA GLU A 53 5.66 -1.75 11.60
C GLU A 53 5.69 -2.76 12.76
N ARG A 54 4.85 -2.56 13.79
CA ARG A 54 4.67 -3.52 14.90
C ARG A 54 4.24 -4.89 14.38
N LEU A 55 3.19 -4.94 13.54
CA LEU A 55 2.67 -6.18 12.97
C LEU A 55 3.70 -6.88 12.08
N ARG A 56 4.54 -6.15 11.35
CA ARG A 56 5.63 -6.74 10.55
C ARG A 56 6.69 -7.39 11.44
N ARG A 57 7.04 -6.76 12.56
CA ARG A 57 7.97 -7.34 13.55
C ARG A 57 7.41 -8.62 14.17
N GLU A 58 6.12 -8.63 14.49
CA GLU A 58 5.46 -9.82 15.08
C GLU A 58 5.27 -10.95 14.05
N ASN A 59 4.96 -10.61 12.80
CA ASN A 59 4.78 -11.61 11.74
C ASN A 59 6.08 -12.31 11.34
N LEU A 60 7.24 -11.70 11.56
CA LEU A 60 8.52 -12.28 11.16
C LEU A 60 8.82 -13.61 11.91
N PRO A 61 8.90 -13.66 13.24
CA PRO A 61 9.17 -14.91 13.97
C PRO A 61 8.06 -15.93 13.75
N LEU A 62 6.79 -15.51 13.67
CA LEU A 62 5.67 -16.42 13.41
C LEU A 62 5.80 -17.15 12.06
N ARG A 63 6.29 -16.47 11.03
CA ARG A 63 6.55 -17.10 9.73
C ARG A 63 7.70 -18.09 9.80
N GLU A 64 8.76 -17.76 10.55
CA GLU A 64 9.90 -18.65 10.75
C GLU A 64 9.50 -19.93 11.52
N GLU A 65 8.74 -19.79 12.61
CA GLU A 65 8.18 -20.91 13.37
C GLU A 65 7.28 -21.79 12.50
N ARG A 66 6.39 -21.17 11.72
CA ARG A 66 5.53 -21.92 10.78
C ARG A 66 6.34 -22.73 9.79
N GLU A 67 7.40 -22.15 9.22
CA GLU A 67 8.26 -22.86 8.28
C GLU A 67 9.04 -24.00 8.95
N LEU A 68 9.52 -23.80 10.18
CA LEU A 68 10.18 -24.86 10.94
C LEU A 68 9.23 -26.03 11.20
N LEU A 69 8.01 -25.75 11.68
CA LEU A 69 7.00 -26.78 11.94
C LEU A 69 6.60 -27.54 10.67
N LYS A 70 6.49 -26.82 9.55
CA LYS A 70 6.19 -27.43 8.25
C LYS A 70 7.31 -28.38 7.82
N LYS A 71 8.57 -27.97 7.94
CA LYS A 71 9.74 -28.82 7.64
C LYS A 71 9.79 -30.04 8.56
N ALA A 72 9.53 -29.88 9.86
CA ALA A 72 9.47 -30.98 10.81
C ALA A 72 8.38 -31.99 10.42
N THR A 73 7.17 -31.49 10.11
CA THR A 73 6.06 -32.34 9.65
C THR A 73 6.43 -33.16 8.42
N GLN A 74 7.07 -32.53 7.43
CA GLN A 74 7.54 -33.21 6.22
C GLN A 74 8.59 -34.28 6.55
N PHE A 75 9.58 -33.95 7.38
CA PHE A 75 10.63 -34.87 7.80
C PHE A 75 10.10 -36.11 8.53
N PHE A 76 9.15 -35.93 9.44
CA PHE A 76 8.54 -37.04 10.17
C PHE A 76 7.62 -37.88 9.27
N ALA A 77 6.91 -37.26 8.33
CA ALA A 77 6.10 -38.00 7.35
C ALA A 77 6.99 -38.90 6.46
N SER A 78 8.18 -38.44 6.06
CA SER A 78 9.11 -39.24 5.25
C SER A 78 9.87 -40.34 6.01
N GLN A 79 9.89 -40.32 7.34
CA GLN A 79 10.51 -41.39 8.14
C GLN A 79 9.58 -42.55 8.46
N ARG A 80 8.27 -42.36 8.28
CA ARG A 80 7.23 -43.34 8.63
C ARG A 80 6.81 -44.21 7.44
N SER A 81 7.44 -43.99 6.28
CA SER A 81 7.30 -44.75 5.04
C SER A 81 8.42 -45.77 4.88
#